data_AF-A0A9D2SD72-F1
#
_entry.id   AF-A0A9D2SD72-F1
#
_cell.length_a   1.000
_cell.length_b   1.000
_cell.length_c   1.000
_cell.angle_alpha   90.00
_cell.angle_beta   90.00
_cell.angle_gamma   90.00
#
_symmetry.space_group_name_H-M   'P 1'
#
loop_
_entity.id
_entity.type
_entity.pdbx_description
1 polymer ?
#
loop_
_entity_poly.entity_id
_entity_poly.type
_entity_poly.pdbx_seq_one_letter_code
_entity_poly.pdbx_strand_id
1 'polypeptide(L)'
;MRRYDNIQILRVLACLGVFVTHLAPKMGAEGWAASLANLGASGVYLFFLISGFLACAERTEGKRGIAVYYLRRIFRILPLYYAVILYNMALHGLILRDVPPDPDGLYWLRYFFCTSAFWPAPDNFWGNLSATWTIGLFLAFYLCAPLLKKAARGIKSAAALYLAAVALRYLWAGLGLSAYMMFFHYLHFFVLGMLVWHLHRQLGAIRGAAVLAGLAAAIGLMLTAAGQRTDPFMPVSWLFAGVVLLTGNFSWKKEGKGASLLQRGFSLLDSCSYSIYLVHAAVLDAVAMLAAHVPLSGPAVLGLTVFLTAAGCLGARYLVERPAQKLGRRLVDAVRI
;
A
#
# COMPACT_ATOMS: atom_id res chain seq x y z
N MET A 1 12.94 -8.60 14.72
CA MET A 1 11.71 -8.99 13.97
C MET A 1 12.12 -10.12 13.04
N ARG A 2 11.35 -11.21 12.90
CA ARG A 2 11.62 -12.22 11.87
C ARG A 2 11.60 -11.52 10.51
N ARG A 3 12.64 -11.70 9.71
CA ARG A 3 12.74 -11.18 8.35
C ARG A 3 12.03 -12.19 7.43
N TYR A 4 11.05 -11.71 6.68
CA TYR A 4 10.29 -12.53 5.72
C TYR A 4 10.80 -12.16 4.32
N ASP A 5 11.76 -12.92 3.80
CA ASP A 5 12.44 -12.61 2.54
C ASP A 5 11.45 -12.59 1.36
N ASN A 6 10.49 -13.51 1.36
CA ASN A 6 9.39 -13.53 0.38
C ASN A 6 8.55 -12.24 0.41
N ILE A 7 8.21 -11.74 1.59
CA ILE A 7 7.45 -10.50 1.75
C ILE A 7 8.26 -9.30 1.23
N GLN A 8 9.58 -9.27 1.43
CA GLN A 8 10.42 -8.20 0.89
C GLN A 8 10.38 -8.17 -0.65
N ILE A 9 10.55 -9.33 -1.29
CA ILE A 9 10.49 -9.45 -2.75
C ILE A 9 9.11 -9.01 -3.25
N LEU A 10 8.04 -9.51 -2.63
CA LEU A 10 6.67 -9.18 -3.01
C LEU A 10 6.37 -7.68 -2.87
N ARG A 11 6.89 -7.01 -1.84
CA ARG A 11 6.78 -5.54 -1.70
C ARG A 11 7.53 -4.81 -2.80
N VAL A 12 8.74 -5.24 -3.16
CA VAL A 12 9.50 -4.64 -4.26
C VAL A 12 8.76 -4.80 -5.58
N LEU A 13 8.26 -6.00 -5.87
CA LEU A 13 7.47 -6.26 -7.08
C LEU A 13 6.18 -5.45 -7.12
N ALA A 14 5.44 -5.34 -6.00
CA ALA A 14 4.26 -4.47 -5.91
C ALA A 14 4.60 -3.00 -6.16
N CYS A 15 5.69 -2.51 -5.56
CA CYS A 15 6.14 -1.13 -5.72
C CYS A 15 6.48 -0.82 -7.19
N LEU A 16 7.27 -1.70 -7.83
CA LEU A 16 7.64 -1.56 -9.24
C LEU A 16 6.42 -1.71 -10.16
N GLY A 17 5.48 -2.60 -9.84
CA GLY A 17 4.22 -2.73 -10.57
C GLY A 17 3.44 -1.43 -10.59
N VAL A 18 3.22 -0.81 -9.42
CA VAL A 18 2.51 0.49 -9.31
C VAL A 18 3.26 1.58 -10.08
N PHE A 19 4.59 1.63 -9.97
CA PHE A 19 5.41 2.57 -10.72
C PHE A 19 5.20 2.43 -12.24
N VAL A 20 5.22 1.20 -12.76
CA VAL A 20 4.99 0.92 -14.18
C VAL A 20 3.58 1.30 -14.61
N THR A 21 2.56 1.06 -13.79
CA THR A 21 1.18 1.46 -14.08
C THR A 21 1.06 2.97 -14.31
N HIS A 22 1.74 3.79 -13.50
CA HIS A 22 1.70 5.24 -13.66
C HIS A 22 2.62 5.77 -14.75
N LEU A 23 3.73 5.09 -15.02
CA LEU A 23 4.67 5.47 -16.08
C LEU A 23 4.15 5.14 -17.48
N ALA A 24 3.50 3.98 -17.67
CA ALA A 24 3.14 3.49 -19.00
C ALA A 24 2.27 4.46 -19.83
N PRO A 25 1.22 5.10 -19.26
CA PRO A 25 0.45 6.12 -20.00
C PRO A 25 1.31 7.33 -20.40
N LYS A 26 2.27 7.73 -19.57
CA LYS A 26 3.19 8.86 -19.86
C LYS A 26 4.19 8.53 -20.97
N MET A 27 4.42 7.24 -21.23
CA MET A 27 5.20 6.76 -22.37
C MET A 27 4.37 6.53 -23.63
N GLY A 28 3.05 6.80 -23.59
CA GLY A 28 2.13 6.52 -24.70
C GLY A 28 1.90 5.03 -24.93
N ALA A 29 1.99 4.20 -23.89
CA ALA A 29 1.69 2.77 -24.01
C ALA A 29 0.20 2.55 -24.30
N GLU A 30 -0.11 1.73 -25.29
CA GLU A 30 -1.48 1.41 -25.74
C GLU A 30 -1.72 -0.11 -25.82
N GLY A 31 -2.99 -0.50 -26.00
CA GLY A 31 -3.40 -1.88 -26.23
C GLY A 31 -2.99 -2.87 -25.14
N TRP A 32 -2.34 -3.97 -25.54
CA TRP A 32 -1.93 -5.04 -24.62
C TRP A 32 -0.84 -4.58 -23.64
N ALA A 33 0.05 -3.67 -24.06
CA ALA A 33 1.13 -3.15 -23.21
C ALA A 33 0.56 -2.30 -22.07
N ALA A 34 -0.41 -1.42 -22.37
CA ALA A 34 -1.15 -0.67 -21.36
C ALA A 34 -1.92 -1.59 -20.40
N SER A 35 -2.57 -2.63 -20.93
CA SER A 35 -3.32 -3.60 -20.13
C SER A 35 -2.40 -4.37 -19.15
N LEU A 36 -1.22 -4.80 -19.62
CA LEU A 36 -0.22 -5.46 -18.79
C LEU A 36 0.34 -4.51 -17.72
N ALA A 37 0.62 -3.26 -18.07
CA ALA A 37 1.06 -2.25 -17.11
C ALA A 37 0.00 -1.98 -16.04
N ASN A 38 -1.29 -1.97 -16.40
CA ASN A 38 -2.39 -1.76 -15.47
C ASN A 38 -2.54 -2.88 -14.43
N LEU A 39 -2.08 -4.10 -14.72
CA LEU A 39 -2.02 -5.17 -13.71
C LEU A 39 -1.14 -4.77 -12.51
N GLY A 40 -0.16 -3.88 -12.72
CA GLY A 40 0.68 -3.33 -11.67
C GLY A 40 -0.09 -2.58 -10.57
N ALA A 41 -1.28 -2.03 -10.87
CA ALA A 41 -2.17 -1.42 -9.88
C ALA A 41 -2.56 -2.42 -8.77
N SER A 42 -2.56 -3.72 -9.09
CA SER A 42 -2.80 -4.81 -8.13
C SER A 42 -1.83 -4.78 -6.94
N GLY A 43 -0.65 -4.16 -7.11
CA GLY A 43 0.35 -4.00 -6.06
C GLY A 43 -0.18 -3.28 -4.82
N VAL A 44 -1.13 -2.34 -4.97
CA VAL A 44 -1.77 -1.64 -3.84
C VAL A 44 -2.50 -2.63 -2.92
N TYR A 45 -3.23 -3.57 -3.50
CA TYR A 45 -3.96 -4.61 -2.76
C TYR A 45 -3.02 -5.60 -2.08
N LEU A 46 -1.88 -5.92 -2.73
CA LEU A 46 -0.80 -6.68 -2.11
C LEU A 46 -0.21 -5.95 -0.89
N PHE A 47 -0.05 -4.63 -0.93
CA PHE A 47 0.39 -3.86 0.24
C PHE A 47 -0.62 -3.91 1.40
N PHE A 48 -1.93 -3.86 1.13
CA PHE A 48 -2.95 -4.05 2.17
C PHE A 48 -2.88 -5.45 2.79
N LEU A 49 -2.80 -6.49 1.96
CA LEU A 49 -2.65 -7.87 2.40
C LEU A 49 -1.39 -8.06 3.26
N ILE A 50 -0.22 -7.60 2.78
CA ILE A 50 1.04 -7.69 3.53
C ILE A 50 0.94 -6.91 4.85
N SER A 51 0.29 -5.75 4.84
CA SER A 51 0.09 -4.94 6.05
C SER A 51 -0.72 -5.65 7.11
N GLY A 52 -1.80 -6.34 6.73
CA GLY A 52 -2.61 -7.16 7.63
C GLY A 52 -1.86 -8.37 8.16
N PHE A 53 -1.12 -9.07 7.29
CA PHE A 53 -0.25 -10.18 7.68
C PHE A 53 0.77 -9.77 8.74
N LEU A 54 1.49 -8.65 8.49
CA LEU A 54 2.50 -8.14 9.41
C LEU A 54 1.90 -7.58 10.71
N ALA A 55 0.67 -7.05 10.69
CA ALA A 55 -0.02 -6.61 11.90
C ALA A 55 -0.29 -7.77 12.86
N CYS A 56 -0.65 -8.95 12.35
CA CYS A 56 -0.78 -10.15 13.17
C CYS A 56 0.59 -10.72 13.60
N ALA A 57 1.60 -10.63 12.75
CA ALA A 57 2.96 -11.11 13.02
C ALA A 57 3.72 -10.30 14.08
N GLU A 58 3.50 -8.99 14.14
CA GLU A 58 4.14 -8.10 15.10
C GLU A 58 3.57 -8.31 16.52
N ARG A 59 4.39 -8.29 17.56
CA ARG A 59 3.90 -8.41 18.95
C ARG A 59 3.34 -7.08 19.44
N THR A 60 2.08 -7.09 19.88
CA THR A 60 1.32 -5.88 20.27
C THR A 60 0.50 -6.17 21.53
N GLU A 61 1.20 -6.44 22.63
CA GLU A 61 0.58 -6.79 23.92
C GLU A 61 0.69 -5.64 24.92
N GLY A 62 -0.41 -5.40 25.66
CA GLY A 62 -0.49 -4.33 26.66
C GLY A 62 -0.47 -2.91 26.09
N LYS A 63 -0.70 -1.92 26.97
CA LYS A 63 -0.74 -0.49 26.60
C LYS A 63 0.58 -0.03 25.97
N ARG A 64 1.72 -0.41 26.55
CA ARG A 64 3.06 -0.08 26.04
C ARG A 64 3.32 -0.67 24.64
N GLY A 65 2.92 -1.92 24.40
CA GLY A 65 3.09 -2.56 23.09
C GLY A 65 2.29 -1.89 21.98
N ILE A 66 1.06 -1.45 22.28
CA ILE A 66 0.21 -0.69 21.34
C ILE A 66 0.82 0.70 21.07
N ALA A 67 1.31 1.41 22.09
CA ALA A 67 1.96 2.70 21.90
C ALA A 67 3.20 2.58 21.01
N VAL A 68 4.06 1.57 21.24
CA VAL A 68 5.23 1.29 20.39
C VAL A 68 4.83 0.96 18.95
N TYR A 69 3.74 0.20 18.75
CA TYR A 69 3.21 -0.13 17.42
C TYR A 69 2.81 1.12 16.63
N TYR A 70 2.12 2.08 17.25
CA TYR A 70 1.70 3.32 16.61
C TYR A 70 2.86 4.28 16.35
N LEU A 71 3.74 4.49 17.35
CA LEU A 71 4.91 5.37 17.20
C LEU A 71 5.78 4.95 16.01
N ARG A 72 6.06 3.64 15.87
CA ARG A 72 6.84 3.14 14.73
C ARG A 72 6.23 3.47 13.37
N ARG A 73 4.89 3.46 13.27
CA ARG A 73 4.18 3.71 12.00
C ARG A 73 4.06 5.19 11.72
N ILE A 74 3.75 6.00 12.73
CA ILE A 74 3.73 7.45 12.64
C ILE A 74 5.07 7.96 12.10
N PHE A 75 6.17 7.62 12.75
CA PHE A 75 7.51 8.09 12.35
C PHE A 75 8.07 7.43 11.08
N ARG A 76 7.40 6.38 10.57
CA ARG A 76 7.74 5.76 9.28
C ARG A 76 6.97 6.39 8.12
N ILE A 77 5.70 6.73 8.33
CA ILE A 77 4.76 7.08 7.26
C ILE A 77 4.58 8.59 7.16
N LEU A 78 4.12 9.24 8.24
CA LEU A 78 3.67 10.63 8.22
C LEU A 78 4.74 11.66 7.80
N PRO A 79 6.02 11.56 8.21
CA PRO A 79 7.02 12.57 7.86
C PRO A 79 7.17 12.76 6.35
N LEU A 80 7.32 11.67 5.59
CA LEU A 80 7.46 11.75 4.14
C LEU A 80 6.14 12.10 3.47
N TYR A 81 5.02 11.55 3.97
CA TYR A 81 3.69 11.91 3.47
C TYR A 81 3.47 13.42 3.55
N TYR A 82 3.67 14.04 4.72
CA TYR A 82 3.50 15.48 4.88
C TYR A 82 4.53 16.28 4.08
N ALA A 83 5.76 15.80 3.91
CA ALA A 83 6.72 16.46 3.02
C ALA A 83 6.20 16.53 1.57
N VAL A 84 5.56 15.47 1.07
CA VAL A 84 4.94 15.45 -0.26
C VAL A 84 3.70 16.34 -0.34
N ILE A 85 2.88 16.40 0.72
CA ILE A 85 1.74 17.32 0.78
C ILE A 85 2.21 18.77 0.76
N LEU A 86 3.23 19.12 1.56
CA LEU A 86 3.81 20.46 1.59
C LEU A 86 4.44 20.85 0.25
N TYR A 87 5.12 19.90 -0.41
CA TYR A 87 5.65 20.09 -1.76
C TYR A 87 4.52 20.44 -2.75
N ASN A 88 3.44 19.66 -2.77
CA ASN A 88 2.31 19.91 -3.66
C ASN A 88 1.59 21.23 -3.32
N MET A 89 1.47 21.57 -2.04
CA MET A 89 0.90 22.84 -1.61
C MET A 89 1.72 24.04 -2.09
N ALA A 90 3.05 23.96 -2.04
CA ALA A 90 3.93 24.99 -2.59
C ALA A 90 3.86 25.03 -4.13
N LEU A 91 3.89 23.87 -4.79
CA LEU A 91 3.83 23.77 -6.25
C LEU A 91 2.53 24.37 -6.80
N HIS A 92 1.37 23.87 -6.36
CA HIS A 92 0.08 24.31 -6.86
C HIS A 92 -0.35 25.67 -6.30
N GLY A 93 0.00 25.98 -5.05
CA GLY A 93 -0.39 27.25 -4.43
C GLY A 93 0.48 28.44 -4.84
N LEU A 94 1.79 28.27 -4.99
CA LEU A 94 2.73 29.39 -5.18
C LEU A 94 3.25 29.48 -6.62
N ILE A 95 3.54 28.34 -7.25
CA ILE A 95 4.19 28.27 -8.56
C ILE A 95 3.15 28.21 -9.68
N LEU A 96 2.31 27.17 -9.69
CA LEU A 96 1.32 26.94 -10.75
C LEU A 96 0.05 27.77 -10.56
N ARG A 97 -0.32 28.05 -9.29
CA ARG A 97 -1.49 28.84 -8.91
C ARG A 97 -2.78 28.30 -9.53
N ASP A 98 -2.90 26.98 -9.57
CA ASP A 98 -3.94 26.20 -10.25
C ASP A 98 -4.82 25.40 -9.28
N VAL A 99 -4.80 25.74 -7.97
CA VAL A 99 -5.59 25.05 -6.95
C VAL A 99 -7.09 25.19 -7.26
N PRO A 100 -7.81 24.10 -7.58
CA PRO A 100 -9.22 24.16 -7.90
C PRO A 100 -10.07 24.42 -6.64
N PRO A 101 -11.26 25.03 -6.77
CA PRO A 101 -12.19 25.16 -5.64
C PRO A 101 -12.58 23.79 -5.10
N ASP A 102 -12.73 23.69 -3.77
CA ASP A 102 -13.21 22.48 -3.12
C ASP A 102 -14.68 22.69 -2.71
N PRO A 103 -15.64 21.95 -3.31
CA PRO A 103 -17.06 22.10 -2.99
C PRO A 103 -17.41 21.88 -1.51
N ASP A 104 -16.65 21.06 -0.78
CA ASP A 104 -16.91 20.82 0.64
C ASP A 104 -16.08 21.74 1.57
N GLY A 105 -15.25 22.62 1.01
CA GLY A 105 -14.46 23.59 1.76
C GLY A 105 -13.34 23.02 2.63
N LEU A 106 -12.97 21.74 2.47
CA LEU A 106 -11.94 21.09 3.27
C LEU A 106 -10.51 21.37 2.76
N TYR A 107 -10.34 21.55 1.44
CA TYR A 107 -9.07 21.84 0.78
C TYR A 107 -7.92 20.94 1.31
N TRP A 108 -6.80 21.53 1.71
CA TRP A 108 -5.62 20.84 2.23
C TRP A 108 -5.87 20.10 3.55
N LEU A 109 -6.92 20.43 4.32
CA LEU A 109 -7.25 19.74 5.56
C LEU A 109 -7.55 18.26 5.31
N ARG A 110 -8.05 17.90 4.12
CA ARG A 110 -8.26 16.51 3.71
C ARG A 110 -7.00 15.67 3.82
N TYR A 111 -5.86 16.26 3.49
CA TYR A 111 -4.58 15.57 3.50
C TYR A 111 -3.92 15.65 4.89
N PHE A 112 -3.98 16.80 5.56
CA PHE A 112 -3.44 16.92 6.92
C PHE A 112 -4.10 15.98 7.93
N PHE A 113 -5.40 15.73 7.79
CA PHE A 113 -6.13 14.77 8.63
C PHE A 113 -6.31 13.39 7.98
N CYS A 114 -5.74 13.19 6.78
CA CYS A 114 -5.85 11.94 6.01
C CYS A 114 -7.31 11.47 5.80
N THR A 115 -8.24 12.40 5.63
CA THR A 115 -9.67 12.14 5.47
C THR A 115 -10.11 11.97 4.01
N SER A 116 -9.21 12.17 3.04
CA SER A 116 -9.52 12.04 1.60
C SER A 116 -10.10 10.67 1.22
N ALA A 117 -9.78 9.61 1.96
CA ALA A 117 -10.30 8.26 1.76
C ALA A 117 -11.65 7.98 2.45
N PHE A 118 -12.15 8.92 3.26
CA PHE A 118 -13.43 8.81 3.95
C PHE A 118 -14.45 9.81 3.40
N TRP A 119 -13.93 10.94 2.92
CA TRP A 119 -14.67 11.98 2.27
C TRP A 119 -13.97 12.31 0.95
N PRO A 120 -14.14 11.46 -0.08
CA PRO A 120 -13.54 11.69 -1.38
C PRO A 120 -14.16 12.93 -2.00
N ALA A 121 -13.31 13.83 -2.48
CA ALA A 121 -13.76 15.00 -3.22
C ALA A 121 -14.23 14.58 -4.63
N PRO A 122 -15.20 15.31 -5.22
CA PRO A 122 -15.69 15.03 -6.57
C PRO A 122 -14.63 15.31 -7.66
N ASP A 123 -13.69 16.22 -7.39
CA ASP A 123 -12.61 16.56 -8.31
C ASP A 123 -11.38 15.64 -8.13
N ASN A 124 -10.73 15.29 -9.23
CA ASN A 124 -9.58 14.38 -9.23
C ASN A 124 -8.37 14.94 -8.47
N PHE A 125 -8.16 16.25 -8.47
CA PHE A 125 -7.08 16.91 -7.74
C PHE A 125 -7.19 16.61 -6.24
N TRP A 126 -8.39 16.85 -5.67
CA TRP A 126 -8.67 16.63 -4.25
C TRP A 126 -8.94 15.15 -3.91
N GLY A 127 -9.40 14.36 -4.86
CA GLY A 127 -9.58 12.92 -4.69
C GLY A 127 -8.25 12.17 -4.62
N ASN A 128 -7.28 12.53 -5.46
CA ASN A 128 -6.02 11.82 -5.60
C ASN A 128 -4.82 12.72 -5.93
N LEU A 129 -4.38 13.52 -4.97
CA LEU A 129 -3.16 14.31 -5.10
C LEU A 129 -1.91 13.40 -5.17
N SER A 130 -1.24 13.37 -6.32
CA SER A 130 -0.01 12.60 -6.60
C SER A 130 0.01 11.18 -5.99
N ALA A 131 -1.04 10.38 -6.25
CA ALA A 131 -1.15 8.99 -5.78
C ALA A 131 -1.18 8.80 -4.24
N THR A 132 -1.45 9.84 -3.46
CA THR A 132 -1.39 9.78 -1.99
C THR A 132 -2.65 9.21 -1.31
N TRP A 133 -3.71 8.96 -2.07
CA TRP A 133 -5.03 8.57 -1.56
C TRP A 133 -5.06 7.31 -0.69
N THR A 134 -4.13 6.37 -0.90
CA THR A 134 -4.07 5.12 -0.13
C THR A 134 -3.53 5.31 1.28
N ILE A 135 -2.78 6.40 1.55
CA ILE A 135 -2.06 6.57 2.81
C ILE A 135 -3.04 6.72 3.98
N GLY A 136 -4.13 7.46 3.79
CA GLY A 136 -5.19 7.58 4.81
C GLY A 136 -5.82 6.23 5.16
N LEU A 137 -6.03 5.36 4.16
CA LEU A 137 -6.52 4.00 4.38
C LEU A 137 -5.52 3.16 5.19
N PHE A 138 -4.22 3.21 4.85
CA PHE A 138 -3.20 2.50 5.63
C PHE A 138 -3.17 2.95 7.09
N LEU A 139 -3.21 4.26 7.35
CA LEU A 139 -3.22 4.80 8.70
C LEU A 139 -4.47 4.34 9.46
N ALA A 140 -5.63 4.36 8.83
CA ALA A 140 -6.87 3.88 9.44
C ALA A 140 -6.85 2.38 9.73
N PHE A 141 -6.35 1.56 8.81
CA PHE A 141 -6.21 0.12 9.07
C PHE A 141 -5.19 -0.16 10.15
N TYR A 142 -4.08 0.59 10.21
CA TYR A 142 -3.13 0.47 11.31
C TYR A 142 -3.74 0.91 12.64
N LEU A 143 -4.55 1.97 12.67
CA LEU A 143 -5.29 2.38 13.86
C LEU A 143 -6.26 1.27 14.34
N CYS A 144 -6.96 0.62 13.43
CA CYS A 144 -7.88 -0.48 13.74
C CYS A 144 -7.16 -1.82 14.01
N ALA A 145 -5.90 -1.96 13.61
CA ALA A 145 -5.21 -3.25 13.60
C ALA A 145 -5.14 -3.96 14.97
N PRO A 146 -4.90 -3.29 16.11
CA PRO A 146 -4.92 -3.97 17.41
C PRO A 146 -6.30 -4.55 17.75
N LEU A 147 -7.38 -3.87 17.39
CA LEU A 147 -8.76 -4.35 17.60
C LEU A 147 -9.08 -5.52 16.66
N LEU A 148 -8.76 -5.38 15.37
CA LEU A 148 -8.96 -6.44 14.38
C LEU A 148 -8.16 -7.69 14.74
N LYS A 149 -6.93 -7.53 15.24
CA LYS A 149 -6.11 -8.64 15.75
C LYS A 149 -6.70 -9.30 16.99
N LYS A 150 -7.32 -8.53 17.89
CA LYS A 150 -8.02 -9.09 19.06
C LYS A 150 -9.25 -9.92 18.63
N ALA A 151 -9.89 -9.54 17.52
CA ALA A 151 -10.98 -10.31 16.91
C ALA A 151 -10.46 -11.55 16.15
N ALA A 152 -9.36 -11.43 15.41
CA ALA A 152 -8.73 -12.52 14.66
C ALA A 152 -7.78 -13.34 15.56
N ARG A 153 -8.32 -14.20 16.43
CA ARG A 153 -7.53 -15.04 17.35
C ARG A 153 -7.04 -16.36 16.74
N GLY A 154 -7.75 -16.86 15.74
CA GLY A 154 -7.43 -18.09 15.00
C GLY A 154 -8.08 -18.11 13.62
N ILE A 155 -7.95 -19.23 12.91
CA ILE A 155 -8.48 -19.36 11.53
C ILE A 155 -9.99 -19.07 11.48
N LYS A 156 -10.79 -19.68 12.36
CA LYS A 156 -12.26 -19.50 12.35
C LYS A 156 -12.66 -18.03 12.51
N SER A 157 -12.11 -17.34 13.50
CA SER A 157 -12.42 -15.93 13.75
C SER A 157 -11.87 -15.00 12.66
N ALA A 158 -10.69 -15.31 12.09
CA ALA A 158 -10.13 -14.52 10.99
C ALA A 158 -10.93 -14.72 9.69
N ALA A 159 -11.41 -15.95 9.42
CA ALA A 159 -12.28 -16.24 8.30
C ALA A 159 -13.64 -15.57 8.44
N ALA A 160 -14.24 -15.60 9.64
CA ALA A 160 -15.47 -14.88 9.93
C ALA A 160 -15.32 -13.37 9.74
N LEU A 161 -14.21 -12.78 10.22
CA LEU A 161 -13.90 -11.36 10.01
C LEU A 161 -13.71 -11.04 8.53
N TYR A 162 -13.07 -11.93 7.77
CA TYR A 162 -12.88 -11.78 6.33
C TYR A 162 -14.21 -11.81 5.59
N LEU A 163 -15.08 -12.78 5.89
CA LEU A 163 -16.42 -12.88 5.31
C LEU A 163 -17.28 -11.65 5.67
N ALA A 164 -17.20 -11.17 6.92
CA ALA A 164 -17.88 -9.94 7.33
C ALA A 164 -17.38 -8.72 6.56
N ALA A 165 -16.07 -8.61 6.31
CA ALA A 165 -15.49 -7.52 5.52
C ALA A 165 -15.92 -7.58 4.04
N VAL A 166 -15.99 -8.78 3.45
CA VAL A 166 -16.52 -8.98 2.09
C VAL A 166 -18.00 -8.62 2.04
N ALA A 167 -18.81 -9.10 2.98
CA ALA A 167 -20.23 -8.76 3.06
C ALA A 167 -20.43 -7.25 3.19
N LEU A 168 -19.69 -6.59 4.07
CA LEU A 168 -19.76 -5.14 4.28
C LEU A 168 -19.42 -4.36 3.01
N ARG A 169 -18.43 -4.81 2.24
CA ARG A 169 -18.09 -4.24 0.93
C ARG A 169 -19.27 -4.32 -0.04
N TYR A 170 -19.87 -5.49 -0.21
CA TYR A 170 -20.98 -5.66 -1.16
C TYR A 170 -22.26 -4.97 -0.70
N LEU A 171 -22.54 -4.95 0.61
CA LEU A 171 -23.63 -4.15 1.17
C LEU A 171 -23.43 -2.66 0.91
N TRP A 172 -22.23 -2.15 1.17
CA TRP A 172 -21.89 -0.75 0.88
C TRP A 172 -22.11 -0.38 -0.60
N ALA A 173 -21.66 -1.26 -1.50
CA ALA A 173 -21.87 -1.09 -2.94
C ALA A 173 -23.36 -1.14 -3.33
N GLY A 174 -24.12 -2.05 -2.73
CA GLY A 174 -25.55 -2.23 -2.99
C GLY A 174 -26.41 -1.04 -2.54
N LEU A 175 -25.93 -0.26 -1.58
CA LEU A 175 -26.55 1.01 -1.17
C LEU A 175 -26.30 2.16 -2.16
N GLY A 176 -25.61 1.91 -3.28
CA GLY A 176 -25.27 2.94 -4.27
C GLY A 176 -24.19 3.91 -3.80
N LEU A 177 -23.52 3.62 -2.67
CA LEU A 177 -22.46 4.45 -2.14
C LEU A 177 -21.17 4.22 -2.92
N SER A 178 -20.38 5.29 -3.13
CA SER A 178 -19.10 5.18 -3.83
C SER A 178 -18.22 4.12 -3.19
N ALA A 179 -17.77 3.17 -4.01
CA ALA A 179 -16.90 2.09 -3.57
C ALA A 179 -15.41 2.46 -3.69
N TYR A 180 -15.06 3.44 -4.54
CA TYR A 180 -13.67 3.77 -4.80
C TYR A 180 -13.12 4.66 -3.67
N MET A 181 -11.89 4.37 -3.24
CA MET A 181 -11.18 5.07 -2.16
C MET A 181 -11.78 4.93 -0.74
N MET A 182 -12.78 4.09 -0.51
CA MET A 182 -13.46 3.99 0.78
C MET A 182 -12.93 2.87 1.68
N PHE A 183 -12.92 3.10 3.00
CA PHE A 183 -12.44 2.13 4.01
C PHE A 183 -13.02 0.72 3.86
N PHE A 184 -14.34 0.59 3.68
CA PHE A 184 -15.01 -0.71 3.58
C PHE A 184 -14.66 -1.47 2.31
N HIS A 185 -14.28 -0.77 1.25
CA HIS A 185 -13.75 -1.40 0.05
C HIS A 185 -12.43 -2.11 0.32
N TYR A 186 -11.51 -1.48 1.05
CA TYR A 186 -10.17 -2.04 1.20
C TYR A 186 -10.01 -2.97 2.41
N LEU A 187 -10.97 -2.97 3.34
CA LEU A 187 -10.89 -3.71 4.61
C LEU A 187 -10.66 -5.21 4.39
N HIS A 188 -11.35 -5.82 3.43
CA HIS A 188 -11.24 -7.27 3.21
C HIS A 188 -9.85 -7.69 2.72
N PHE A 189 -9.12 -6.85 1.98
CA PHE A 189 -7.73 -7.16 1.57
C PHE A 189 -6.78 -7.17 2.77
N PHE A 190 -6.96 -6.23 3.70
CA PHE A 190 -6.18 -6.19 4.93
C PHE A 190 -6.48 -7.41 5.83
N VAL A 191 -7.77 -7.74 6.01
CA VAL A 191 -8.19 -8.90 6.81
C VAL A 191 -7.76 -10.22 6.15
N LEU A 192 -7.73 -10.31 4.81
CA LEU A 192 -7.18 -11.46 4.09
C LEU A 192 -5.73 -11.74 4.51
N GLY A 193 -4.92 -10.69 4.66
CA GLY A 193 -3.56 -10.80 5.21
C GLY A 193 -3.52 -11.40 6.62
N MET A 194 -4.44 -10.98 7.49
CA MET A 194 -4.57 -11.54 8.84
C MET A 194 -4.97 -13.03 8.80
N LEU A 195 -5.89 -13.41 7.91
CA LEU A 195 -6.28 -14.81 7.71
C LEU A 195 -5.09 -15.65 7.20
N VAL A 196 -4.34 -15.14 6.22
CA VAL A 196 -3.14 -15.78 5.69
C VAL A 196 -2.11 -16.04 6.78
N TRP A 197 -1.92 -15.10 7.72
CA TRP A 197 -1.05 -15.32 8.88
C TRP A 197 -1.46 -16.54 9.71
N HIS A 198 -2.75 -16.67 10.02
CA HIS A 198 -3.25 -17.80 10.80
C HIS A 198 -3.18 -19.13 10.04
N LEU A 199 -3.53 -19.12 8.75
CA LEU A 199 -3.41 -20.29 7.88
C LEU A 199 -1.97 -20.78 7.81
N HIS A 200 -1.02 -19.86 7.55
CA HIS A 200 0.40 -20.18 7.50
C HIS A 200 0.90 -20.77 8.83
N ARG A 201 0.53 -20.14 9.96
CA ARG A 201 1.03 -20.54 11.29
C ARG A 201 0.41 -21.84 11.81
N GLN A 202 -0.85 -22.13 11.51
CA GLN A 202 -1.60 -23.24 12.11
C GLN A 202 -1.72 -24.46 11.17
N LEU A 203 -1.76 -24.27 9.86
CA LEU A 203 -1.93 -25.35 8.88
C LEU A 203 -0.69 -25.57 7.99
N GLY A 204 0.22 -24.60 7.92
CA GLY A 204 1.34 -24.61 6.99
C GLY A 204 0.94 -24.21 5.56
N ALA A 205 1.92 -24.16 4.66
CA ALA A 205 1.78 -23.60 3.32
C ALA A 205 0.71 -24.29 2.46
N ILE A 206 0.84 -25.60 2.23
CA ILE A 206 -0.02 -26.35 1.29
C ILE A 206 -1.47 -26.42 1.79
N ARG A 207 -1.68 -26.87 3.04
CA ARG A 207 -3.02 -26.97 3.62
C ARG A 207 -3.67 -25.59 3.78
N GLY A 208 -2.90 -24.58 4.16
CA GLY A 208 -3.37 -23.20 4.19
C GLY A 208 -3.84 -22.70 2.82
N ALA A 209 -3.08 -22.97 1.76
CA ALA A 209 -3.43 -22.58 0.40
C ALA A 209 -4.69 -23.31 -0.11
N ALA A 210 -4.84 -24.60 0.20
CA ALA A 210 -6.03 -25.36 -0.14
C ALA A 210 -7.29 -24.83 0.56
N VAL A 211 -7.21 -24.52 1.86
CA VAL A 211 -8.33 -23.90 2.61
C VAL A 211 -8.68 -22.53 2.04
N LEU A 212 -7.68 -21.71 1.71
CA LEU A 212 -7.88 -20.41 1.08
C LEU A 212 -8.57 -20.54 -0.29
N ALA A 213 -8.12 -21.48 -1.13
CA ALA A 213 -8.71 -21.73 -2.45
C ALA A 213 -10.18 -22.19 -2.34
N GLY A 214 -10.50 -23.08 -1.39
CA GLY A 214 -11.87 -23.49 -1.12
C GLY A 214 -12.76 -22.33 -0.66
N LEU A 215 -12.25 -21.47 0.23
CA LEU A 215 -12.96 -20.27 0.68
C LEU A 215 -13.20 -19.28 -0.47
N ALA A 216 -12.17 -19.04 -1.30
CA ALA A 216 -12.26 -18.18 -2.48
C ALA A 216 -13.30 -18.69 -3.49
N ALA A 217 -13.29 -20.00 -3.78
CA ALA A 217 -14.26 -20.63 -4.66
C ALA A 217 -15.69 -20.52 -4.10
N ALA A 218 -15.88 -20.75 -2.79
CA ALA A 218 -17.17 -20.61 -2.14
C ALA A 218 -17.71 -19.17 -2.21
N ILE A 219 -16.87 -18.16 -1.96
CA ILE A 219 -17.24 -16.75 -2.08
C ILE A 219 -17.59 -16.41 -3.53
N GLY A 220 -16.78 -16.85 -4.50
CA GLY A 220 -17.03 -16.64 -5.92
C GLY A 220 -18.37 -17.24 -6.38
N LEU A 221 -18.66 -18.46 -5.97
CA LEU A 221 -19.93 -19.14 -6.25
C LEU A 221 -21.11 -18.41 -5.60
N MET A 222 -20.99 -18.01 -4.33
CA MET A 222 -22.02 -17.28 -3.61
C MET A 222 -22.35 -15.95 -4.28
N LEU A 223 -21.33 -15.18 -4.68
CA LEU A 223 -21.53 -13.91 -5.38
C LEU A 223 -22.18 -14.11 -6.74
N THR A 224 -21.73 -15.10 -7.51
CA THR A 224 -22.31 -15.44 -8.80
C THR A 224 -23.78 -15.85 -8.67
N ALA A 225 -24.11 -16.67 -7.67
CA ALA A 225 -25.48 -17.07 -7.37
C ALA A 225 -26.36 -15.87 -6.95
N ALA A 226 -25.78 -14.87 -6.29
CA ALA A 226 -26.45 -13.61 -5.94
C ALA A 226 -26.51 -12.59 -7.09
N GLY A 227 -26.10 -12.97 -8.32
CA GLY A 227 -26.05 -12.08 -9.49
C GLY A 227 -24.98 -10.98 -9.38
N GLN A 228 -24.06 -11.09 -8.41
CA GLN A 228 -22.99 -10.13 -8.18
C GLN A 228 -21.73 -10.53 -8.93
N ARG A 229 -21.03 -9.55 -9.49
CA ARG A 229 -19.69 -9.76 -10.05
C ARG A 229 -18.64 -9.63 -8.95
N THR A 230 -17.61 -10.46 -9.02
CA THR A 230 -16.44 -10.30 -8.15
C THR A 230 -15.76 -8.97 -8.45
N ASP A 231 -15.33 -8.27 -7.40
CA ASP A 231 -14.41 -7.14 -7.56
C ASP A 231 -13.17 -7.61 -8.34
N PRO A 232 -12.73 -6.91 -9.41
CA PRO A 232 -11.65 -7.38 -10.27
C PRO A 232 -10.34 -7.70 -9.53
N PHE A 233 -10.07 -6.99 -8.43
CA PHE A 233 -8.84 -7.16 -7.65
C PHE A 233 -8.96 -8.23 -6.56
N MET A 234 -10.17 -8.72 -6.28
CA MET A 234 -10.38 -9.77 -5.27
C MET A 234 -9.78 -11.12 -5.67
N PRO A 235 -10.01 -11.67 -6.89
CA PRO A 235 -9.33 -12.89 -7.34
C PRO A 235 -7.81 -12.74 -7.35
N VAL A 236 -7.28 -11.61 -7.81
CA VAL A 236 -5.84 -11.33 -7.82
C VAL A 236 -5.27 -11.35 -6.39
N SER A 237 -6.01 -10.82 -5.43
CA SER A 237 -5.61 -10.82 -4.02
C SER A 237 -5.65 -12.22 -3.39
N TRP A 238 -6.55 -13.10 -3.82
CA TRP A 238 -6.52 -14.52 -3.43
C TRP A 238 -5.30 -15.24 -3.99
N LEU A 239 -4.92 -14.95 -5.24
CA LEU A 239 -3.68 -15.46 -5.83
C LEU A 239 -2.46 -14.98 -5.05
N PHE A 240 -2.39 -13.69 -4.71
CA PHE A 240 -1.34 -13.15 -3.85
C PHE A 240 -1.29 -13.81 -2.47
N ALA A 241 -2.44 -14.02 -1.84
CA ALA A 241 -2.52 -14.73 -0.57
C ALA A 241 -1.99 -16.16 -0.69
N GLY A 242 -2.31 -16.86 -1.79
CA GLY A 242 -1.74 -18.17 -2.13
C GLY A 242 -0.22 -18.12 -2.30
N VAL A 243 0.31 -17.14 -3.05
CA VAL A 243 1.76 -16.95 -3.23
C VAL A 243 2.44 -16.68 -1.87
N VAL A 244 1.88 -15.83 -1.01
CA VAL A 244 2.43 -15.57 0.33
C VAL A 244 2.47 -16.85 1.17
N LEU A 245 1.43 -17.70 1.10
CA LEU A 245 1.38 -18.99 1.81
C LEU A 245 2.44 -19.96 1.29
N LEU A 246 2.47 -20.18 -0.03
CA LEU A 246 3.35 -21.15 -0.68
C LEU A 246 4.83 -20.76 -0.60
N THR A 247 5.12 -19.47 -0.55
CA THR A 247 6.49 -18.93 -0.42
C THR A 247 6.85 -18.58 1.03
N GLY A 248 5.99 -18.86 2.01
CA GLY A 248 6.20 -18.43 3.41
C GLY A 248 7.47 -18.96 4.08
N ASN A 249 7.97 -20.11 3.62
CA ASN A 249 9.22 -20.72 4.08
C ASN A 249 10.44 -20.37 3.21
N PHE A 250 10.25 -19.58 2.15
CA PHE A 250 11.35 -19.15 1.30
C PHE A 250 12.28 -18.24 2.10
N SER A 251 13.56 -18.59 2.13
CA SER A 251 14.60 -17.75 2.68
C SER A 251 15.73 -17.58 1.68
N TRP A 252 16.07 -16.32 1.43
CA TRP A 252 17.16 -15.94 0.54
C TRP A 252 18.42 -15.69 1.39
N LYS A 253 19.01 -16.76 1.95
CA LYS A 253 20.19 -16.63 2.81
C LYS A 253 21.47 -16.27 2.04
N LYS A 254 21.98 -15.04 2.27
CA LYS A 254 23.33 -14.69 2.79
C LYS A 254 23.40 -13.16 2.93
N GLU A 255 23.27 -12.65 4.16
CA GLU A 255 23.52 -11.24 4.48
C GLU A 255 25.01 -11.02 4.83
N GLY A 256 25.56 -9.85 4.49
CA GLY A 256 26.94 -9.46 4.81
C GLY A 256 27.89 -9.45 3.60
N LYS A 257 29.19 -9.67 3.84
CA LYS A 257 30.25 -9.58 2.81
C LYS A 257 30.05 -10.53 1.61
N GLY A 258 29.29 -11.61 1.79
CA GLY A 258 28.95 -12.58 0.74
C GLY A 258 27.61 -12.37 0.02
N ALA A 259 26.89 -11.27 0.28
CA ALA A 259 25.63 -10.97 -0.40
C ALA A 259 25.88 -10.54 -1.86
N SER A 260 25.15 -11.15 -2.80
CA SER A 260 25.24 -10.81 -4.22
C SER A 260 24.75 -9.38 -4.48
N LEU A 261 25.18 -8.79 -5.61
CA LEU A 261 24.73 -7.45 -6.02
C LEU A 261 23.20 -7.37 -6.11
N LEU A 262 22.57 -8.43 -6.62
CA LEU A 262 21.11 -8.55 -6.70
C LEU A 262 20.45 -8.48 -5.32
N GLN A 263 20.97 -9.19 -4.32
CA GLN A 263 20.42 -9.18 -2.96
C GLN A 263 20.53 -7.79 -2.32
N ARG A 264 21.65 -7.10 -2.52
CA ARG A 264 21.85 -5.73 -2.04
C ARG A 264 20.86 -4.77 -2.72
N GLY A 265 20.67 -4.92 -4.03
CA GLY A 265 19.69 -4.17 -4.81
C GLY A 265 18.26 -4.37 -4.29
N PHE A 266 17.81 -5.62 -4.12
CA PHE A 266 16.49 -5.93 -3.58
C PHE A 266 16.29 -5.41 -2.16
N SER A 267 17.28 -5.56 -1.28
CA SER A 267 17.20 -5.03 0.08
C SER A 267 17.16 -3.50 0.10
N LEU A 268 17.82 -2.83 -0.85
CA LEU A 268 17.77 -1.39 -1.01
C LEU A 268 16.37 -0.95 -1.49
N LEU A 269 15.86 -1.58 -2.55
CA LEU A 269 14.52 -1.31 -3.09
C LEU A 269 13.42 -1.55 -2.05
N ASP A 270 13.51 -2.64 -1.27
CA ASP A 270 12.57 -2.93 -0.18
C ASP A 270 12.62 -1.82 0.89
N SER A 271 13.83 -1.39 1.25
CA SER A 271 14.02 -0.32 2.24
C SER A 271 13.50 1.05 1.76
N CYS A 272 13.47 1.26 0.44
CA CYS A 272 12.99 2.49 -0.20
C CYS A 272 11.58 2.35 -0.80
N SER A 273 10.89 1.20 -0.66
CA SER A 273 9.63 0.97 -1.38
C SER A 273 8.56 1.99 -1.04
N TYR A 274 8.52 2.46 0.20
CA TYR A 274 7.62 3.53 0.62
C TYR A 274 8.00 4.89 0.00
N SER A 275 9.29 5.21 -0.02
CA SER A 275 9.81 6.44 -0.65
C SER A 275 9.53 6.45 -2.14
N ILE A 276 9.79 5.33 -2.83
CA ILE A 276 9.48 5.17 -4.26
C ILE A 276 7.99 5.36 -4.48
N TYR A 277 7.15 4.73 -3.67
CA TYR A 277 5.68 4.84 -3.79
C TYR A 277 5.17 6.28 -3.68
N LEU A 278 5.75 7.15 -2.85
CA LEU A 278 5.30 8.55 -2.77
C LEU A 278 6.00 9.48 -3.76
N VAL A 279 7.31 9.32 -3.93
CA VAL A 279 8.13 10.24 -4.74
C VAL A 279 7.85 10.05 -6.23
N HIS A 280 7.59 8.82 -6.71
CA HIS A 280 7.43 8.59 -8.15
C HIS A 280 6.27 9.36 -8.77
N ALA A 281 5.16 9.53 -8.06
CA ALA A 281 4.00 10.26 -8.58
C ALA A 281 4.32 11.75 -8.75
N ALA A 282 4.93 12.38 -7.74
CA ALA A 282 5.39 13.77 -7.82
C ALA A 282 6.44 13.97 -8.93
N VAL A 283 7.32 12.99 -9.13
CA VAL A 283 8.31 13.01 -10.23
C VAL A 283 7.62 12.88 -11.58
N LEU A 284 6.64 11.99 -11.74
CA LEU A 284 5.89 11.82 -12.97
C LEU A 284 5.13 13.10 -13.35
N ASP A 285 4.57 13.80 -12.37
CA ASP A 285 3.92 15.10 -12.59
C ASP A 285 4.95 16.13 -13.10
N ALA A 286 6.11 16.24 -12.45
CA ALA A 286 7.19 17.14 -12.88
C ALA A 286 7.73 16.80 -14.29
N VAL A 287 7.91 15.52 -14.60
CA VAL A 287 8.35 15.06 -15.93
C VAL A 287 7.28 15.37 -16.99
N ALA A 288 6.00 15.22 -16.66
CA ALA A 288 4.91 15.57 -17.56
C ALA A 288 4.87 17.08 -17.84
N MET A 289 5.10 17.92 -16.83
CA MET A 289 5.20 19.37 -17.00
C MET A 289 6.38 19.77 -17.91
N LEU A 290 7.53 19.10 -17.75
CA LEU A 290 8.68 19.31 -18.63
C LEU A 290 8.37 18.85 -20.07
N ALA A 291 7.76 17.68 -20.22
CA ALA A 291 7.37 17.12 -21.52
C ALA A 291 6.37 17.99 -22.29
N ALA A 292 5.57 18.80 -21.58
CA ALA A 292 4.65 19.76 -22.19
C ALA A 292 5.36 20.94 -22.88
N HIS A 293 6.59 21.25 -22.48
CA HIS A 293 7.38 22.35 -23.04
C HIS A 293 8.52 21.86 -23.94
N VAL A 294 9.02 20.64 -23.71
CA VAL A 294 10.12 20.03 -24.47
C VAL A 294 9.68 18.64 -24.92
N PRO A 295 9.67 18.33 -26.23
CA PRO A 295 9.29 17.01 -26.70
C PRO A 295 10.31 15.97 -26.23
N LEU A 296 9.86 15.04 -25.37
CA LEU A 296 10.68 13.94 -24.85
C LEU A 296 10.25 12.63 -25.52
N SER A 297 11.23 11.83 -25.96
CA SER A 297 10.98 10.47 -26.43
C SER A 297 10.61 9.56 -25.24
N GLY A 298 9.88 8.46 -25.51
CA GLY A 298 9.53 7.47 -24.48
C GLY A 298 10.73 6.99 -23.64
N PRO A 299 11.88 6.64 -24.25
CA PRO A 299 13.10 6.30 -23.51
C PRO A 299 13.64 7.45 -22.63
N ALA A 300 13.53 8.70 -23.08
CA ALA A 300 13.93 9.86 -22.29
C ALA A 300 13.01 10.05 -21.07
N VAL A 301 11.68 9.91 -21.25
CA VAL A 301 10.70 9.95 -20.15
C VAL A 301 11.01 8.87 -19.11
N LEU A 302 11.26 7.63 -19.56
CA LEU A 302 11.64 6.52 -18.68
C LEU A 302 12.93 6.83 -17.91
N GLY A 303 14.00 7.19 -18.63
CA GLY A 303 15.31 7.46 -18.04
C GLY A 303 15.27 8.59 -17.01
N LEU A 304 14.60 9.70 -17.35
CA LEU A 304 14.45 10.84 -16.47
C LEU A 304 13.60 10.50 -15.24
N THR A 305 12.47 9.80 -15.42
CA THR A 305 11.60 9.40 -14.31
C THR A 305 12.34 8.48 -13.34
N VAL A 306 13.05 7.47 -13.84
CA VAL A 306 13.82 6.54 -13.00
C VAL A 306 14.93 7.29 -12.25
N PHE A 307 15.69 8.14 -12.94
CA PHE A 307 16.76 8.93 -12.34
C PHE A 307 16.24 9.87 -11.24
N LEU A 308 15.23 10.68 -11.55
CA LEU A 308 14.65 11.64 -10.60
C LEU A 308 13.94 10.94 -9.44
N THR A 309 13.29 9.80 -9.67
CA THR A 309 12.69 9.00 -8.59
C THR A 309 13.78 8.46 -7.67
N ALA A 310 14.89 7.93 -8.22
CA ALA A 310 16.00 7.45 -7.41
C ALA A 310 16.66 8.58 -6.60
N ALA A 311 16.92 9.72 -7.22
CA ALA A 311 17.47 10.91 -6.57
C ALA A 311 16.54 11.45 -5.47
N GLY A 312 15.24 11.58 -5.77
CA GLY A 312 14.22 12.01 -4.82
C GLY A 312 14.05 11.04 -3.65
N CYS A 313 14.14 9.73 -3.89
CA CYS A 313 14.13 8.72 -2.83
C CYS A 313 15.34 8.84 -1.90
N LEU A 314 16.53 9.11 -2.45
CA LEU A 314 17.72 9.36 -1.65
C LEU A 314 17.53 10.63 -0.80
N GLY A 315 17.07 11.72 -1.41
CA GLY A 315 16.74 12.97 -0.71
C GLY A 315 15.74 12.75 0.43
N ALA A 316 14.58 12.15 0.13
CA ALA A 316 13.56 11.79 1.10
C ALA A 316 14.12 10.95 2.26
N ARG A 317 14.95 9.95 1.94
CA ARG A 317 15.54 9.07 2.95
C ARG A 317 16.45 9.80 3.93
N TYR A 318 17.34 10.66 3.43
CA TYR A 318 18.34 11.32 4.27
C TYR A 318 17.81 12.58 4.96
N LEU A 319 16.93 13.34 4.29
CA LEU A 319 16.44 14.62 4.79
C LEU A 319 15.18 14.48 5.66
N VAL A 320 14.33 13.48 5.40
CA VAL A 320 13.02 13.36 6.06
C VAL A 320 12.94 12.08 6.89
N GLU A 321 13.11 10.92 6.27
CA GLU A 321 12.82 9.64 6.93
C GLU A 321 13.82 9.30 8.04
N ARG A 322 15.13 9.36 7.76
CA ARG A 322 16.16 9.00 8.76
C ARG A 322 16.09 9.87 10.02
N PRO A 323 15.98 11.21 9.92
CA PRO A 323 15.83 12.07 11.09
C PRO A 323 14.57 11.72 11.89
N ALA A 324 13.42 11.60 11.23
CA ALA A 324 12.15 11.30 11.89
C ALA A 324 12.15 9.91 12.55
N GLN A 325 12.68 8.89 11.88
CA GLN A 325 12.80 7.55 12.46
C GLN A 325 13.80 7.50 13.62
N LYS A 326 14.86 8.33 13.62
CA LYS A 326 15.78 8.45 14.76
C LYS A 326 15.07 9.04 15.97
N LEU A 327 14.24 10.06 15.78
CA LEU A 327 13.39 10.62 16.84
C LEU A 327 12.38 9.58 17.35
N GLY A 328 11.69 8.89 16.44
CA GLY A 328 10.73 7.84 16.79
C GLY A 328 11.35 6.70 17.59
N ARG A 329 12.60 6.30 17.29
CA ARG A 329 13.34 5.30 18.09
C ARG A 329 13.54 5.77 19.53
N ARG A 330 13.99 7.01 19.74
CA ARG A 330 14.17 7.57 21.10
C ARG A 330 12.88 7.56 21.92
N LEU A 331 11.75 7.91 21.30
CA LEU A 331 10.44 7.90 21.96
C LEU A 331 9.96 6.48 22.27
N VAL A 332 10.18 5.53 21.35
CA VAL A 332 9.88 4.11 21.58
C VAL A 332 10.68 3.55 22.75
N ASP A 333 11.96 3.92 22.86
CA ASP A 333 12.82 3.48 23.96
C ASP A 333 12.34 4.06 25.30
N ALA A 334 11.92 5.33 25.33
CA ALA A 334 11.35 5.96 26.52
C ALA A 334 10.04 5.30 27.00
N VAL A 335 9.18 4.83 26.09
CA VAL A 335 7.92 4.12 26.43
C VAL A 335 8.15 2.70 26.97
N ARG A 336 9.34 2.13 26.71
CA ARG A 336 9.68 0.76 27.14
C ARG A 336 10.23 0.70 28.56
N ILE A 337 10.83 1.79 29.04
CA ILE A 337 11.24 2.01 30.44
C ILE A 337 9.95 2.13 31.27
#